data_AF-A0ABD3BGT8-F1
#
_entry.id   AF-A0ABD3BGT8-F1
#
_cell.length_a   1.000
_cell.length_b   1.000
_cell.length_c   1.000
_cell.angle_alpha   90.00
_cell.angle_beta   90.00
_cell.angle_gamma   90.00
#
_symmetry.space_group_name_H-M   'P 1'
#
loop_
_entity.id
_entity.type
_entity.pdbx_description
1 polymer ?
#
loop_
_entity_poly.entity_id
_entity_poly.type
_entity_poly.pdbx_seq_one_letter_code
_entity_poly.pdbx_strand_id
1 'polypeptide(L)'
;MDTCPDKISVAVFLAALMPDCVHEPSYVLDQLDKWTPAGASLDTELFSFGDPQQPSTAFLFGPKFVSNLYNLCSDEDVALGMMLRRPSCRFAEDLSKKSPFSKERFGSVKRVYIVCTHDKGMNVNFQR
;
A
#
# COMPACT_ATOMS: atom_id res chain seq x y z
N MET A 1 -8.80 7.48 10.33
CA MET A 1 -8.29 8.30 11.45
C MET A 1 -8.83 9.72 11.37
N ASP A 2 -8.75 10.38 10.23
CA ASP A 2 -9.26 11.75 10.09
C ASP A 2 -10.77 11.86 10.38
N THR A 3 -11.59 10.89 9.99
CA THR A 3 -13.05 10.90 10.22
C THR A 3 -13.46 10.71 11.68
N CYS A 4 -12.69 9.97 12.49
CA CYS A 4 -13.05 9.61 13.86
C CYS A 4 -11.80 9.44 14.75
N PRO A 5 -11.01 10.50 14.96
CA PRO A 5 -9.73 10.43 15.66
C PRO A 5 -9.91 10.03 17.14
N ASP A 6 -10.95 10.54 17.80
CA ASP A 6 -11.21 10.32 19.24
C ASP A 6 -11.62 8.88 19.57
N LYS A 7 -11.88 8.05 18.54
CA LYS A 7 -12.21 6.63 18.69
C LYS A 7 -10.99 5.73 18.55
N ILE A 8 -9.81 6.29 18.35
CA ILE A 8 -8.59 5.54 18.03
C ILE A 8 -7.51 5.90 19.04
N SER A 9 -7.19 4.96 19.93
CA SER A 9 -6.12 5.14 20.91
C SER A 9 -4.73 5.18 20.26
N VAL A 10 -4.49 4.26 19.31
CA VAL A 10 -3.25 4.17 18.55
C VAL A 10 -3.53 3.55 17.19
N ALA A 11 -2.83 4.03 16.16
CA ALA A 11 -2.80 3.39 14.85
C ALA A 11 -1.44 2.75 14.61
N VAL A 12 -1.46 1.46 14.31
CA VAL A 12 -0.26 0.65 14.04
C VAL A 12 -0.17 0.41 12.54
N PHE A 13 0.94 0.83 11.94
CA PHE A 13 1.29 0.61 10.54
C PHE A 13 2.33 -0.51 10.49
N LEU A 14 1.99 -1.66 9.94
CA LEU A 14 2.90 -2.81 9.80
C LEU A 14 3.32 -2.90 8.33
N ALA A 15 4.59 -2.59 8.03
CA ALA A 15 5.12 -2.57 6.66
C ALA A 15 4.17 -1.90 5.65
N ALA A 16 3.59 -0.77 6.05
CA ALA A 16 2.47 -0.14 5.37
C ALA A 16 2.82 1.26 4.87
N LEU A 17 2.07 1.73 3.89
CA LEU A 17 2.10 3.12 3.47
C LEU A 17 1.44 3.97 4.55
N MET A 18 2.20 4.85 5.19
CA MET A 18 1.70 5.77 6.21
C MET A 18 1.59 7.18 5.60
N PRO A 19 0.37 7.70 5.37
CA PRO A 19 0.20 9.06 4.86
C PRO A 19 0.66 10.12 5.86
N ASP A 20 0.87 11.34 5.37
CA ASP A 20 1.14 12.53 6.19
C ASP A 20 0.00 13.56 6.12
N CYS A 21 0.18 14.69 6.80
CA CYS A 21 -0.78 15.80 6.87
C CYS A 21 -0.35 17.03 6.06
N VAL A 22 0.60 16.87 5.13
CA VAL A 22 1.20 17.96 4.35
C VAL A 22 0.89 17.79 2.87
N HIS A 23 0.98 16.57 2.36
CA HIS A 23 0.81 16.24 0.97
C HIS A 23 -0.55 15.57 0.70
N GLU A 24 -0.93 15.53 -0.58
CA GLU A 24 -2.09 14.76 -1.03
C GLU A 24 -1.93 13.28 -0.64
N PRO A 25 -3.02 12.57 -0.33
CA PRO A 25 -2.95 11.17 0.08
C PRO A 25 -2.22 10.23 -0.89
N SER A 26 -2.15 10.56 -2.19
CA SER A 26 -1.39 9.78 -3.17
C SER A 26 0.13 9.89 -3.02
N TYR A 27 0.64 10.90 -2.32
CA TYR A 27 2.08 11.19 -2.25
C TYR A 27 2.91 9.97 -1.81
N VAL A 28 2.43 9.21 -0.83
CA VAL A 28 3.14 8.01 -0.35
C VAL A 28 3.21 6.89 -1.40
N LEU A 29 2.23 6.82 -2.31
CA LEU A 29 2.25 5.91 -3.47
C LEU A 29 3.30 6.37 -4.47
N ASP A 30 3.34 7.68 -4.77
CA ASP A 30 4.32 8.25 -5.68
C ASP A 30 5.76 8.07 -5.16
N GLN A 31 5.95 8.15 -3.85
CA GLN A 31 7.23 7.83 -3.23
C GLN A 31 7.55 6.35 -3.34
N LEU A 32 6.60 5.46 -3.03
CA LEU A 32 6.83 4.02 -3.18
C LEU A 32 7.28 3.66 -4.60
N ASP A 33 6.63 4.24 -5.61
CA ASP A 33 6.96 3.98 -7.02
C ASP A 33 8.39 4.44 -7.38
N LYS A 34 8.90 5.53 -6.77
CA LYS A 34 10.30 5.96 -6.95
C LYS A 34 11.32 5.04 -6.29
N TRP A 35 10.95 4.41 -5.18
CA TRP A 35 11.79 3.47 -4.45
C TRP A 35 11.74 2.05 -5.02
N THR A 36 10.77 1.77 -5.89
CA THR A 36 10.53 0.46 -6.47
C THR A 36 11.33 0.31 -7.77
N PRO A 37 12.34 -0.58 -7.83
CA PRO A 37 13.13 -0.79 -9.03
C PRO A 37 12.28 -1.30 -10.20
N ALA A 38 12.70 -0.99 -11.43
CA ALA A 38 12.11 -1.58 -12.62
C ALA A 38 12.17 -3.12 -12.54
N GLY A 39 11.04 -3.80 -12.73
CA GLY A 39 10.93 -5.25 -12.64
C GLY A 39 10.60 -5.80 -11.24
N ALA A 40 10.52 -4.97 -10.19
CA ALA A 40 10.13 -5.42 -8.86
C ALA A 40 8.71 -5.99 -8.80
N SER A 41 7.81 -5.54 -9.69
CA SER A 41 6.44 -6.06 -9.82
C SER A 41 6.37 -7.48 -10.40
N LEU A 42 7.49 -8.06 -10.87
CA LEU A 42 7.60 -9.41 -11.43
C LEU A 42 6.50 -9.76 -12.44
N ASP A 43 5.60 -10.67 -12.06
CA ASP A 43 4.48 -11.18 -12.85
C ASP A 43 3.13 -10.61 -12.40
N THR A 44 3.13 -9.47 -11.70
CA THR A 44 1.91 -8.74 -11.36
C THR A 44 1.25 -8.25 -12.64
N GLU A 45 -0.01 -8.64 -12.83
CA GLU A 45 -0.82 -8.23 -13.96
C GLU A 45 -1.47 -6.87 -13.67
N LEU A 46 -1.50 -5.99 -14.67
CA LEU A 46 -2.14 -4.68 -14.60
C LEU A 46 -3.30 -4.62 -15.59
N PHE A 47 -4.42 -4.05 -15.16
CA PHE A 47 -5.63 -3.92 -15.97
C PHE A 47 -6.21 -2.52 -15.85
N SER A 48 -6.57 -1.92 -16.98
CA SER A 48 -7.35 -0.68 -17.00
C SER A 48 -8.83 -0.99 -16.83
N PHE A 49 -9.53 -0.21 -16.02
CA PHE A 49 -10.98 -0.30 -15.85
C PHE A 49 -11.60 1.08 -15.56
N GLY A 50 -12.93 1.18 -15.61
CA GLY A 50 -13.64 2.43 -15.36
C GLY A 50 -13.85 3.28 -16.63
N ASP A 51 -13.94 4.59 -16.45
CA ASP A 51 -14.18 5.54 -17.54
C ASP A 51 -12.98 5.58 -18.50
N PRO A 52 -13.16 5.37 -19.82
CA PRO A 52 -12.08 5.49 -20.80
C PRO A 52 -11.34 6.84 -20.81
N GLN A 53 -11.99 7.94 -20.39
CA GLN A 53 -11.35 9.26 -20.30
C GLN A 53 -10.53 9.44 -19.02
N GLN A 54 -10.85 8.68 -17.96
CA GLN A 54 -10.12 8.67 -16.68
C GLN A 54 -10.00 7.23 -16.18
N PRO A 55 -9.22 6.38 -16.86
CA PRO A 55 -9.14 4.97 -16.51
C PRO A 55 -8.43 4.80 -15.18
N SER A 56 -8.93 3.89 -14.35
CA SER A 56 -8.26 3.44 -13.14
C SER A 56 -7.43 2.20 -13.44
N THR A 57 -6.34 2.02 -12.70
CA THR A 57 -5.46 0.85 -12.85
C THR A 57 -5.66 -0.13 -11.70
N ALA A 58 -6.18 -1.31 -12.01
CA ALA A 58 -6.21 -2.46 -11.11
C ALA A 58 -4.95 -3.31 -11.30
N PHE A 59 -4.59 -4.07 -10.27
CA PHE A 59 -3.50 -5.02 -10.30
C PHE A 59 -3.89 -6.34 -9.66
N LEU A 60 -3.28 -7.42 -10.12
CA LEU A 60 -3.39 -8.75 -9.53
C LEU A 60 -1.99 -9.36 -9.38
N PHE A 61 -1.55 -9.57 -8.15
CA PHE A 61 -0.21 -10.09 -7.84
C PHE A 61 0.00 -11.50 -8.36
N GLY A 62 0.87 -11.69 -9.34
CA GLY A 62 1.16 -13.01 -9.91
C GLY A 62 1.85 -13.96 -8.93
N PRO A 63 1.90 -15.28 -9.25
CA PRO A 63 2.51 -16.29 -8.39
C PRO A 63 3.94 -15.94 -7.93
N LYS A 64 4.80 -15.42 -8.81
CA LYS A 64 6.19 -15.10 -8.46
C LYS A 64 6.25 -13.92 -7.49
N PHE A 65 5.41 -12.90 -7.69
CA PHE A 65 5.31 -11.79 -6.76
C PHE A 65 4.75 -12.22 -5.40
N VAL A 66 3.74 -13.09 -5.38
CA VAL A 66 3.21 -13.68 -4.13
C VAL A 66 4.31 -14.46 -3.41
N SER A 67 5.13 -15.28 -4.09
CA SER A 67 6.26 -15.95 -3.45
C SER A 67 7.29 -14.98 -2.83
N ASN A 68 7.42 -13.77 -3.36
CA ASN A 68 8.23 -12.73 -2.71
C ASN A 68 7.57 -12.17 -1.45
N LEU A 69 6.26 -11.94 -1.45
CA LEU A 69 5.52 -11.48 -0.27
C LEU A 69 5.53 -12.52 0.87
N TYR A 70 5.48 -13.80 0.51
CA TYR A 70 5.43 -14.93 1.44
C TYR A 70 6.78 -15.64 1.56
N ASN A 71 7.90 -14.96 1.28
CA ASN A 71 9.21 -15.59 1.15
C ASN A 71 9.75 -16.26 2.44
N LEU A 72 9.17 -15.95 3.60
CA LEU A 72 9.48 -16.55 4.90
C LEU A 72 8.27 -17.27 5.52
N CYS A 73 7.21 -17.47 4.75
CA CYS A 73 6.00 -18.19 5.17
C CYS A 73 6.06 -19.67 4.77
N SER A 74 5.07 -20.44 5.24
CA SER A 74 4.90 -21.85 4.86
C SER A 74 4.34 -21.99 3.44
N ASP A 75 4.50 -23.16 2.83
CA ASP A 75 3.91 -23.45 1.51
C ASP A 75 2.38 -23.44 1.56
N GLU A 76 1.79 -23.82 2.71
CA GLU A 76 0.36 -23.76 2.95
C GLU A 76 -0.16 -22.31 2.92
N ASP A 77 0.58 -21.35 3.50
CA ASP A 77 0.23 -19.93 3.45
C ASP A 77 0.33 -19.39 2.02
N VAL A 78 1.35 -19.80 1.26
CA VAL A 78 1.51 -19.41 -0.16
C VAL A 78 0.32 -19.94 -0.98
N ALA A 79 -0.04 -21.21 -0.80
CA ALA A 79 -1.18 -21.82 -1.48
C ALA A 79 -2.49 -21.11 -1.12
N LEU A 80 -2.71 -20.83 0.16
CA LEU A 80 -3.90 -20.10 0.63
C LEU A 80 -3.96 -18.68 0.06
N GLY A 81 -2.85 -17.94 0.10
CA GLY A 81 -2.73 -16.60 -0.49
C GLY A 81 -3.05 -16.59 -1.98
N MET A 82 -2.58 -17.61 -2.71
CA MET A 82 -2.87 -17.78 -4.14
C MET A 82 -4.33 -18.10 -4.44
N MET A 83 -5.02 -18.87 -3.58
CA MET A 83 -6.44 -19.18 -3.73
C MET A 83 -7.35 -18.00 -3.42
N LEU A 84 -6.95 -17.13 -2.47
CA LEU A 84 -7.79 -16.05 -1.97
C LEU A 84 -7.49 -14.68 -2.59
N ARG A 85 -6.36 -14.50 -3.30
CA ARG A 85 -6.01 -13.22 -3.93
C ARG A 85 -7.09 -12.79 -4.94
N ARG A 86 -7.33 -11.50 -5.01
CA ARG A 86 -8.26 -10.86 -5.94
C ARG A 86 -7.62 -9.58 -6.50
N PRO A 87 -8.09 -9.09 -7.66
CA PRO A 87 -7.64 -7.81 -8.17
C PRO A 87 -7.90 -6.69 -7.15
N SER A 88 -6.95 -5.76 -7.05
CA SER A 88 -7.03 -4.59 -6.16
C SER A 88 -6.65 -3.32 -6.92
N CYS A 89 -6.91 -2.16 -6.34
CA CYS A 89 -6.59 -0.85 -6.91
C CYS A 89 -5.95 0.03 -5.83
N ARG A 90 -4.95 0.84 -6.23
CA ARG A 90 -4.31 1.81 -5.32
C ARG A 90 -5.07 3.13 -5.23
N PHE A 91 -6.03 3.36 -6.13
CA PHE A 91 -6.83 4.59 -6.23
C PHE A 91 -5.98 5.87 -6.34
N ALA A 92 -4.82 5.80 -7.00
CA ALA A 92 -3.88 6.91 -7.06
C ALA A 92 -4.51 8.15 -7.74
N GLU A 93 -5.30 7.93 -8.78
CA GLU A 93 -6.01 8.96 -9.54
C GLU A 93 -7.06 9.70 -8.69
N ASP A 94 -7.71 9.00 -7.77
CA ASP A 94 -8.68 9.58 -6.84
C ASP A 94 -7.97 10.27 -5.66
N LEU A 95 -6.97 9.60 -5.08
CA LEU A 95 -6.23 10.09 -3.91
C LEU A 95 -5.36 11.32 -4.23
N SER A 96 -4.98 11.53 -5.48
CA SER A 96 -4.25 12.73 -5.91
C SER A 96 -5.10 14.00 -5.96
N LYS A 97 -6.43 13.86 -5.95
CA LYS A 97 -7.39 14.97 -6.03
C LYS A 97 -7.97 15.36 -4.66
N LYS A 98 -7.40 14.86 -3.56
CA LYS A 98 -8.17 14.65 -2.31
C LYS A 98 -7.98 15.60 -1.14
N SER A 99 -7.22 16.67 -1.16
CA SER A 99 -6.85 17.42 0.06
C SER A 99 -6.08 16.57 1.09
N PRO A 100 -5.00 17.11 1.67
CA PRO A 100 -4.23 16.42 2.70
C PRO A 100 -5.06 16.09 3.94
N PHE A 101 -4.65 15.06 4.67
CA PHE A 101 -5.23 14.77 5.98
C PHE A 101 -4.96 15.90 6.97
N SER A 102 -5.89 16.15 7.90
CA SER A 102 -5.75 17.25 8.85
C SER A 102 -4.78 16.92 9.98
N LYS A 103 -4.04 17.92 10.47
CA LYS A 103 -3.14 17.77 11.62
C LYS A 103 -3.92 17.58 12.92
N GLU A 104 -5.05 18.25 13.03
CA GLU A 104 -5.90 18.27 14.22
C GLU A 104 -6.67 16.95 14.40
N ARG A 105 -6.95 16.23 13.30
CA ARG A 105 -7.70 14.96 13.33
C ARG A 105 -6.77 13.78 13.04
N PHE A 106 -6.38 13.52 11.79
CA PHE A 106 -5.47 12.42 11.50
C PHE A 106 -4.15 12.54 12.30
N GLY A 107 -3.59 13.74 12.35
CA GLY A 107 -2.32 14.00 13.01
C GLY A 107 -2.34 13.81 14.53
N SER A 108 -3.50 13.96 15.18
CA SER A 108 -3.64 13.85 16.64
C SER A 108 -3.66 12.41 17.15
N VAL A 109 -3.98 11.44 16.28
CA VAL A 109 -3.90 10.01 16.65
C VAL A 109 -2.45 9.58 16.78
N LYS A 110 -2.10 8.93 17.90
CA LYS A 110 -0.77 8.34 18.11
C LYS A 110 -0.50 7.27 17.06
N ARG A 111 0.65 7.34 16.40
CA ARG A 111 1.08 6.40 15.36
C ARG A 111 2.26 5.56 15.83
N VAL A 112 2.22 4.28 15.52
CA VAL A 112 3.32 3.32 15.73
C VAL A 112 3.59 2.65 14.39
N TYR A 113 4.85 2.48 14.05
CA TYR A 113 5.27 1.80 12.84
C TYR A 113 6.07 0.54 13.19
N ILE A 114 5.71 -0.59 12.60
CA ILE A 114 6.42 -1.86 12.72
C ILE A 114 7.07 -2.17 11.38
N VAL A 115 8.40 -2.19 11.38
CA VAL A 115 9.23 -2.46 10.20
C VAL A 115 9.42 -3.97 10.04
N CYS A 116 9.16 -4.49 8.85
CA CYS A 116 9.46 -5.86 8.48
C CYS A 116 10.83 -5.92 7.78
N THR A 117 11.87 -6.31 8.51
CA THR A 117 13.27 -6.20 8.03
C THR A 117 13.63 -7.07 6.82
N HIS A 118 12.85 -8.12 6.56
CA HIS A 118 13.07 -9.05 5.45
C HIS A 118 11.95 -8.97 4.39
N ASP A 119 11.19 -7.88 4.40
CA ASP A 119 10.12 -7.64 3.44
C ASP A 119 10.69 -7.43 2.03
N LYS A 120 10.23 -8.25 1.08
CA LYS A 120 10.59 -8.16 -0.34
C LYS A 120 9.54 -7.42 -1.18
N GLY A 121 8.35 -7.16 -0.64
CA GLY A 121 7.30 -6.39 -1.28
C GLY A 121 7.48 -4.88 -1.09
N MET A 122 7.99 -4.46 0.06
CA MET A 122 8.29 -3.06 0.37
C MET A 122 9.69 -2.91 0.95
N ASN A 123 10.55 -2.16 0.27
CA ASN A 123 11.95 -1.97 0.69
C ASN A 123 12.04 -1.45 2.14
N VAL A 124 12.87 -2.07 2.97
CA VAL A 124 13.03 -1.69 4.38
C VAL A 124 13.47 -0.24 4.59
N ASN A 125 14.22 0.34 3.65
CA ASN A 125 14.64 1.74 3.73
C ASN A 125 13.49 2.71 3.42
N PHE A 126 12.48 2.26 2.68
CA PHE A 126 11.25 3.02 2.47
C PHE A 126 10.33 2.95 3.70
N GLN A 127 10.40 1.85 4.48
CA GLN A 127 9.65 1.69 5.73
C GLN A 127 10.21 2.53 6.90
N ARG A 128 11.39 3.15 6.74
CA ARG A 128 12.15 3.83 7.80
C ARG A 128 12.14 5.34 7.66
#